data_AF-A0A6G4X9X3-F1
#
_entry.id   AF-A0A6G4X9X3-F1
#
_cell.length_a   1.000
_cell.length_b   1.000
_cell.length_c   1.000
_cell.angle_alpha   90.00
_cell.angle_beta   90.00
_cell.angle_gamma   90.00
#
_symmetry.space_group_name_H-M   'P 1'
#
loop_
_entity.id
_entity.type
_entity.pdbx_description
1 polymer ?
#
loop_
_entity_poly.entity_id
_entity_poly.type
_entity_poly.pdbx_seq_one_letter_code
_entity_poly.pdbx_strand_id
1 'polypeptide(L)'
;MSPPVARGPFAGPGERRRQLWRAAGEALVAGVLALLAFVSQVGLGSTLDGPAVPALALPAIGLALVRRRFPAVSLLGLAALAGALQAAALLTAVAAHTAARQTPVPRRRGALLLGGMALVMLTGFASAPGTGNGSGPYGLAVGAVLAATTVLVPGLVGAASGQQDRLLQALRERTAAAEEARRLADSESRMHERSRIAAEMHDLVGHRLSLISLHAGGLEMALRQEAPSLRDEAALVRSTTRDAMRELREALGVLGPLGRDTGTDALTDATGTRADIEALAEESRKGGIPVELSWQGEDLDARSARVRRAVHRVVRESLTNVHRYAPGARVTVAVTHTGERVEIQVRNGAPPAPAAATTGPGAGAGSGSGAGSGRGLPGLRERVALLGGTFEAGRTPDGGFSVAVRLPADPPAGGEPADAAPYAAEPAPGAAAYGAADGTAPDRGLLSRVQRGLAGAVTGVLGLAGVGVMMLFGLVLVDRAQPGPDYSPPGKPRLGMSREQVTDAVGRDDEPTRAAATGHEPRRPASATDCVHPWTDDRTGSGRLRIVRYCFRSDTLIAIDRFTVPLAPEPHRGGGTHD
;
A
#
# COMPACT_ATOMS: atom_id res chain seq x y z
N MET A 1 -6.09 -5.90 16.95
CA MET A 1 -6.93 -6.85 16.18
C MET A 1 -8.14 -6.07 15.72
N SER A 2 -8.02 -5.36 14.60
CA SER A 2 -9.08 -4.47 14.08
C SER A 2 -10.00 -5.26 13.15
N PRO A 3 -11.32 -5.02 13.16
CA PRO A 3 -12.25 -5.79 12.34
C PRO A 3 -12.06 -5.46 10.85
N PRO A 4 -12.43 -6.37 9.94
CA PRO A 4 -12.38 -6.10 8.51
C PRO A 4 -13.41 -5.02 8.17
N VAL A 5 -12.94 -3.94 7.55
CA VAL A 5 -13.79 -2.90 6.96
C VAL A 5 -14.83 -3.56 6.05
N ALA A 6 -16.10 -3.50 6.44
CA ALA A 6 -17.23 -3.88 5.61
C ALA A 6 -17.22 -2.97 4.38
N ARG A 7 -16.89 -3.53 3.22
CA ARG A 7 -17.01 -2.84 1.92
C ARG A 7 -18.50 -2.65 1.63
N GLY A 8 -18.94 -1.40 1.56
CA GLY A 8 -20.33 -1.05 1.27
C GLY A 8 -20.78 -1.48 -0.14
N PRO A 9 -22.09 -1.48 -0.42
CA PRO A 9 -22.67 -2.02 -1.65
C PRO A 9 -22.41 -1.16 -2.91
N PHE A 10 -21.81 0.02 -2.72
CA PHE A 10 -21.56 1.02 -3.75
C PHE A 10 -20.13 0.95 -4.30
N ALA A 11 -19.77 -0.20 -4.87
CA ALA A 11 -18.62 -0.26 -5.78
C ALA A 11 -19.02 0.40 -7.11
N GLY A 12 -18.32 1.45 -7.53
CA GLY A 12 -18.63 2.18 -8.76
C GLY A 12 -18.64 1.25 -10.00
N PRO A 13 -19.36 1.59 -11.08
CA PRO A 13 -19.52 0.72 -12.26
C PRO A 13 -18.18 0.31 -12.91
N GLY A 14 -17.12 1.08 -12.73
CA GLY A 14 -15.76 0.74 -13.17
C GLY A 14 -15.07 -0.37 -12.37
N GLU A 15 -15.38 -0.52 -11.07
CA GLU A 15 -14.77 -1.54 -10.21
C GLU A 15 -15.40 -2.92 -10.40
N ARG A 16 -16.74 -3.00 -10.55
CA ARG A 16 -17.43 -4.26 -10.88
C ARG A 16 -16.97 -4.81 -12.24
N ARG A 17 -16.83 -3.94 -13.25
CA ARG A 17 -16.32 -4.31 -14.57
C ARG A 17 -14.87 -4.81 -14.49
N ARG A 18 -13.98 -4.14 -13.75
CA ARG A 18 -12.60 -4.61 -13.53
C ARG A 18 -12.52 -5.93 -12.77
N GLN A 19 -13.41 -6.17 -11.81
CA GLN A 19 -13.50 -7.45 -11.10
C GLN A 19 -13.97 -8.58 -12.02
N LEU A 20 -14.95 -8.34 -12.88
CA LEU A 20 -15.44 -9.31 -13.87
C LEU A 20 -14.36 -9.65 -14.91
N TRP A 21 -13.65 -8.67 -15.46
CA TRP A 21 -12.56 -8.91 -16.40
C TRP A 21 -11.40 -9.69 -15.77
N ARG A 22 -11.09 -9.43 -14.49
CA ARG A 22 -10.09 -10.20 -13.74
C ARG A 22 -10.55 -11.64 -13.51
N ALA A 23 -11.80 -11.84 -13.07
CA ALA A 23 -12.36 -13.17 -12.88
C ALA A 23 -12.40 -13.97 -14.20
N ALA A 24 -12.76 -13.34 -15.31
CA ALA A 24 -12.75 -13.95 -16.64
C ALA A 24 -11.33 -14.33 -17.08
N GLY A 25 -10.35 -13.44 -16.90
CA GLY A 25 -8.94 -13.75 -17.19
C GLY A 25 -8.39 -14.89 -16.31
N GLU A 26 -8.81 -14.96 -15.04
CA GLU A 26 -8.41 -16.04 -14.14
C GLU A 26 -9.05 -17.39 -14.50
N ALA A 27 -10.31 -17.38 -14.92
CA ALA A 27 -11.01 -18.56 -15.42
C ALA A 27 -10.37 -19.06 -16.72
N LEU A 28 -9.98 -18.14 -17.62
CA LEU A 28 -9.29 -18.48 -18.86
C LEU A 28 -7.92 -19.09 -18.59
N VAL A 29 -7.10 -18.49 -17.72
CA VAL A 29 -5.80 -19.07 -17.33
C VAL A 29 -5.96 -20.43 -16.65
N ALA A 30 -6.93 -20.58 -15.74
CA ALA A 30 -7.20 -21.86 -15.10
C ALA A 30 -7.65 -22.92 -16.11
N GLY A 31 -8.51 -22.55 -17.06
CA GLY A 31 -8.98 -23.42 -18.14
C GLY A 31 -7.86 -23.85 -19.09
N VAL A 32 -6.97 -22.93 -19.48
CA VAL A 32 -5.81 -23.24 -20.33
C VAL A 32 -4.82 -24.16 -19.61
N LEU A 33 -4.55 -23.92 -18.33
CA LEU A 33 -3.68 -24.80 -17.53
C LEU A 33 -4.29 -26.20 -17.35
N ALA A 34 -5.61 -26.28 -17.13
CA ALA A 34 -6.32 -27.56 -17.06
C ALA A 34 -6.32 -28.31 -18.40
N LEU A 35 -6.45 -27.58 -19.53
CA LEU A 35 -6.38 -28.16 -20.87
C LEU A 35 -4.98 -28.68 -21.19
N LEU A 36 -3.92 -27.90 -20.89
CA LEU A 36 -2.54 -28.34 -21.07
C LEU A 36 -2.22 -29.58 -20.24
N ALA A 37 -2.71 -29.61 -18.99
CA ALA A 37 -2.59 -30.77 -18.13
C ALA A 37 -3.32 -32.00 -18.71
N PHE A 38 -4.55 -31.82 -19.20
CA PHE A 38 -5.31 -32.88 -19.87
C PHE A 38 -4.60 -33.43 -21.11
N VAL A 39 -4.11 -32.55 -21.99
CA VAL A 39 -3.37 -32.94 -23.21
C VAL A 39 -2.10 -33.71 -22.86
N SER A 40 -1.36 -33.28 -21.83
CA SER A 40 -0.16 -34.01 -21.38
C SER A 40 -0.49 -35.41 -20.88
N GLN A 41 -1.62 -35.58 -20.19
CA GLN A 41 -2.04 -36.87 -19.62
C GLN A 41 -2.56 -37.86 -20.67
N VAL A 42 -3.24 -37.36 -21.71
CA VAL A 42 -3.65 -38.17 -22.88
C VAL A 42 -2.43 -38.59 -23.72
N GLY A 43 -1.43 -37.70 -23.86
CA GLY A 43 -0.20 -37.99 -24.60
C GLY A 43 0.69 -39.07 -23.96
N LEU A 44 0.60 -39.26 -22.63
CA LEU A 44 1.33 -40.31 -21.90
C LEU A 44 0.61 -41.67 -21.86
N GLY A 45 -0.53 -41.85 -22.52
CA GLY A 45 -1.18 -43.16 -22.65
C GLY A 45 -1.83 -43.70 -21.37
N SER A 46 -2.19 -42.83 -20.41
CA SER A 46 -2.80 -43.27 -19.15
C SER A 46 -4.23 -43.82 -19.35
N THR A 47 -4.46 -45.05 -18.88
CA THR A 47 -5.71 -45.82 -18.97
C THR A 47 -6.72 -45.40 -17.89
N LEU A 48 -7.11 -44.12 -17.86
CA LEU A 48 -8.25 -43.69 -17.04
C LEU A 48 -9.50 -43.66 -17.92
N ASP A 49 -10.48 -44.50 -17.59
CA ASP A 49 -11.77 -44.55 -18.29
C ASP A 49 -12.43 -43.16 -18.38
N GLY A 50 -13.00 -42.87 -19.56
CA GLY A 50 -13.46 -41.53 -19.98
C GLY A 50 -14.34 -40.69 -19.04
N PRO A 51 -15.17 -41.23 -18.12
CA PRO A 51 -15.98 -40.39 -17.22
C PRO A 51 -15.28 -39.92 -15.93
N ALA A 52 -14.17 -40.55 -15.52
CA ALA A 52 -13.50 -40.21 -14.25
C ALA A 52 -12.72 -38.88 -14.32
N VAL A 53 -12.20 -38.53 -15.50
CA VAL A 53 -11.41 -37.31 -15.73
C VAL A 53 -12.24 -36.02 -15.55
N PRO A 54 -13.43 -35.85 -16.17
CA PRO A 54 -14.24 -34.65 -15.95
C PRO A 54 -14.76 -34.54 -14.50
N ALA A 55 -15.05 -35.65 -13.84
CA ALA A 55 -15.52 -35.68 -12.44
C ALA A 55 -14.50 -35.08 -11.45
N LEU A 56 -13.21 -35.19 -11.75
CA LEU A 56 -12.13 -34.65 -10.92
C LEU A 56 -11.58 -33.31 -11.42
N ALA A 57 -11.71 -33.01 -12.73
CA ALA A 57 -11.31 -31.72 -13.30
C ALA A 57 -12.20 -30.56 -12.85
N LEU A 58 -13.53 -30.76 -12.80
CA LEU A 58 -14.49 -29.73 -12.37
C LEU A 58 -14.22 -29.20 -10.95
N PRO A 59 -14.03 -30.05 -9.90
CA PRO A 59 -13.70 -29.55 -8.57
C PRO A 59 -12.32 -28.88 -8.53
N ALA A 60 -11.33 -29.33 -9.31
CA ALA A 60 -10.03 -28.64 -9.41
C ALA A 60 -10.18 -27.22 -9.97
N ILE A 61 -10.96 -27.05 -11.04
CA ILE A 61 -11.26 -25.73 -11.62
C ILE A 61 -12.03 -24.87 -10.62
N GLY A 62 -13.04 -25.43 -9.95
CA GLY A 62 -13.78 -24.75 -8.88
C GLY A 62 -12.84 -24.21 -7.80
N LEU A 63 -11.99 -25.07 -7.23
CA LEU A 63 -10.99 -24.68 -6.22
C LEU A 63 -10.02 -23.62 -6.74
N ALA A 64 -9.59 -23.70 -8.01
CA ALA A 64 -8.72 -22.71 -8.63
C ALA A 64 -9.41 -21.34 -8.77
N LEU A 65 -10.72 -21.30 -9.05
CA LEU A 65 -11.49 -20.05 -9.12
C LEU A 65 -11.64 -19.40 -7.74
N VAL A 66 -11.81 -20.19 -6.68
CA VAL A 66 -11.99 -19.65 -5.31
C VAL A 66 -10.66 -19.34 -4.60
N ARG A 67 -9.50 -19.55 -5.26
CA ARG A 67 -8.16 -19.42 -4.66
C ARG A 67 -7.84 -18.06 -4.04
N ARG A 68 -8.47 -16.98 -4.52
CA ARG A 68 -8.26 -15.63 -3.96
C ARG A 68 -9.16 -15.34 -2.76
N ARG A 69 -10.30 -16.03 -2.65
CA ARG A 69 -11.27 -15.82 -1.58
C ARG A 69 -11.06 -16.77 -0.42
N PHE A 70 -10.65 -18.02 -0.70
CA PHE A 70 -10.32 -19.06 0.28
C PHE A 70 -8.98 -19.73 -0.07
N PRO A 71 -7.85 -19.01 0.03
CA PRO A 71 -6.54 -19.52 -0.40
C PRO A 71 -6.10 -20.82 0.29
N ALA A 72 -6.45 -21.00 1.57
CA ALA A 72 -6.13 -22.21 2.31
C ALA A 72 -6.91 -23.43 1.79
N VAL A 73 -8.22 -23.27 1.58
CA VAL A 73 -9.09 -24.36 1.09
C VAL A 73 -8.69 -24.75 -0.33
N SER A 74 -8.45 -23.77 -1.19
CA SER A 74 -8.01 -24.02 -2.56
C SER A 74 -6.67 -24.74 -2.63
N LEU A 75 -5.68 -24.31 -1.84
CA LEU A 75 -4.38 -24.99 -1.82
C LEU A 75 -4.50 -26.42 -1.28
N LEU A 76 -5.18 -26.64 -0.14
CA LEU A 76 -5.30 -27.99 0.42
C LEU A 76 -6.13 -28.90 -0.49
N GLY A 77 -7.24 -28.42 -1.07
CA GLY A 77 -8.04 -29.21 -2.01
C GLY A 77 -7.26 -29.58 -3.28
N LEU A 78 -6.54 -28.63 -3.87
CA LEU A 78 -5.71 -28.89 -5.06
C LEU A 78 -4.49 -29.76 -4.75
N ALA A 79 -3.90 -29.63 -3.56
CA ALA A 79 -2.82 -30.50 -3.10
C ALA A 79 -3.27 -31.97 -2.96
N ALA A 80 -4.47 -32.22 -2.41
CA ALA A 80 -5.04 -33.57 -2.38
C ALA A 80 -5.28 -34.13 -3.79
N LEU A 81 -5.79 -33.29 -4.69
CA LEU A 81 -6.02 -33.71 -6.08
C LEU A 81 -4.71 -33.97 -6.83
N ALA A 82 -3.65 -33.20 -6.57
CA ALA A 82 -2.38 -33.30 -7.30
C ALA A 82 -1.60 -34.60 -7.03
N GLY A 83 -1.73 -35.20 -5.84
CA GLY A 83 -1.13 -36.52 -5.58
C GLY A 83 -1.90 -37.65 -6.26
N ALA A 84 -3.22 -37.55 -6.38
CA ALA A 84 -4.05 -38.54 -7.07
C ALA A 84 -4.07 -38.36 -8.60
N LEU A 85 -3.99 -37.11 -9.07
CA LEU A 85 -4.07 -36.69 -10.47
C LEU A 85 -2.98 -35.66 -10.76
N GLN A 86 -1.95 -36.10 -11.48
CA GLN A 86 -0.83 -35.24 -11.84
C GLN A 86 -1.27 -34.02 -12.66
N ALA A 87 -2.39 -34.09 -13.38
CA ALA A 87 -2.97 -32.95 -14.09
C ALA A 87 -3.31 -31.73 -13.19
N ALA A 88 -3.54 -31.93 -11.89
CA ALA A 88 -3.81 -30.81 -10.98
C ALA A 88 -2.54 -30.05 -10.55
N ALA A 89 -1.33 -30.55 -10.86
CA ALA A 89 -0.05 -29.99 -10.43
C ALA A 89 0.12 -28.50 -10.73
N LEU A 90 -0.23 -28.06 -11.95
CA LEU A 90 -0.12 -26.66 -12.35
C LEU A 90 -1.10 -25.75 -11.58
N LEU A 91 -2.32 -26.22 -11.34
CA LEU A 91 -3.30 -25.48 -10.55
C LEU A 91 -2.86 -25.38 -9.09
N THR A 92 -2.27 -26.45 -8.53
CA THR A 92 -1.66 -26.47 -7.20
C THR A 92 -0.52 -25.47 -7.08
N ALA A 93 0.35 -25.35 -8.09
CA ALA A 93 1.40 -24.34 -8.15
C ALA A 93 0.87 -22.91 -8.07
N VAL A 94 -0.16 -22.60 -8.84
CA VAL A 94 -0.79 -21.28 -8.82
C VAL A 94 -1.48 -21.02 -7.47
N ALA A 95 -2.14 -22.03 -6.89
CA ALA A 95 -2.78 -21.92 -5.59
C ALA A 95 -1.75 -21.73 -4.46
N ALA A 96 -0.64 -22.45 -4.48
CA ALA A 96 0.45 -22.34 -3.50
C ALA A 96 1.09 -20.95 -3.53
N HIS A 97 1.41 -20.44 -4.73
CA HIS A 97 1.91 -19.08 -4.91
C HIS A 97 0.92 -18.04 -4.34
N THR A 98 -0.36 -18.16 -4.72
CA THR A 98 -1.41 -17.23 -4.30
C THR A 98 -1.63 -17.24 -2.79
N ALA A 99 -1.70 -18.44 -2.20
CA ALA A 99 -1.92 -18.61 -0.77
C ALA A 99 -0.74 -18.10 0.06
N ALA A 100 0.49 -18.36 -0.38
CA ALA A 100 1.68 -17.87 0.27
C ALA A 100 1.81 -16.34 0.19
N ARG A 101 1.47 -15.75 -0.97
CA ARG A 101 1.47 -14.30 -1.17
C ARG A 101 0.45 -13.59 -0.30
N GLN A 102 -0.75 -14.16 -0.15
CA GLN A 102 -1.85 -13.55 0.60
C GLN A 102 -1.79 -13.77 2.11
N THR A 103 -1.01 -14.74 2.60
CA THR A 103 -0.94 -15.05 4.04
C THR A 103 0.16 -14.24 4.72
N PRO A 104 -0.18 -13.20 5.51
CA PRO A 104 0.83 -12.29 6.05
C PRO A 104 1.67 -12.94 7.15
N VAL A 105 1.05 -13.80 7.97
CA VAL A 105 1.68 -14.43 9.14
C VAL A 105 2.60 -15.58 8.71
N PRO A 106 3.90 -15.56 9.07
CA PRO A 106 4.87 -16.55 8.61
C PRO A 106 4.55 -17.96 9.13
N ARG A 107 4.14 -18.10 10.40
CA ARG A 107 3.77 -19.39 11.00
C ARG A 107 2.61 -20.07 10.27
N ARG A 108 1.53 -19.32 10.00
CA ARG A 108 0.35 -19.82 9.27
C ARG A 108 0.71 -20.19 7.83
N ARG A 109 1.60 -19.41 7.20
CA ARG A 109 2.09 -19.70 5.84
C ARG A 109 2.91 -20.99 5.81
N GLY A 110 3.84 -21.16 6.74
CA GLY A 110 4.64 -22.38 6.88
C GLY A 110 3.75 -23.61 7.12
N ALA A 111 2.82 -23.52 8.07
CA ALA A 111 1.87 -24.61 8.34
C ALA A 111 1.03 -24.97 7.11
N LEU A 112 0.59 -23.98 6.34
CA LEU A 112 -0.20 -24.21 5.13
C LEU A 112 0.61 -24.88 4.01
N LEU A 113 1.85 -24.45 3.78
CA LEU A 113 2.73 -25.06 2.78
C LEU A 113 3.12 -26.49 3.18
N LEU A 114 3.48 -26.70 4.45
CA LEU A 114 3.79 -28.04 4.99
C LEU A 114 2.57 -28.97 4.90
N GLY A 115 1.38 -28.48 5.25
CA GLY A 115 0.13 -29.24 5.12
C GLY A 115 -0.17 -29.61 3.66
N GLY A 116 0.03 -28.69 2.72
CA GLY A 116 -0.10 -28.96 1.29
C GLY A 116 0.89 -30.01 0.79
N MET A 117 2.17 -29.91 1.18
CA MET A 117 3.20 -30.88 0.82
C MET A 117 2.87 -32.28 1.35
N ALA A 118 2.49 -32.38 2.63
CA ALA A 118 2.11 -33.65 3.24
C ALA A 118 0.92 -34.29 2.52
N LEU A 119 -0.06 -33.48 2.10
CA LEU A 119 -1.26 -33.96 1.44
C LEU A 119 -0.98 -34.49 0.02
N VAL A 120 -0.10 -33.83 -0.75
CA VAL A 120 0.37 -34.34 -2.06
C VAL A 120 1.07 -35.70 -1.88
N MET A 121 1.96 -35.81 -0.89
CA MET A 121 2.71 -37.05 -0.63
C MET A 121 1.79 -38.19 -0.16
N LEU A 122 0.87 -37.92 0.76
CA LEU A 122 -0.08 -38.90 1.29
C LEU A 122 -1.04 -39.42 0.21
N THR A 123 -1.58 -38.50 -0.60
CA THR A 123 -2.50 -38.89 -1.68
C THR A 123 -1.78 -39.64 -2.80
N GLY A 124 -0.55 -39.25 -3.15
CA GLY A 124 0.29 -40.00 -4.09
C GLY A 124 0.64 -41.41 -3.62
N PHE A 125 0.99 -41.58 -2.34
CA PHE A 125 1.23 -42.91 -1.75
C PHE A 125 -0.02 -43.80 -1.81
N ALA A 126 -1.20 -43.25 -1.49
CA ALA A 126 -2.45 -43.98 -1.44
C ALA A 126 -3.00 -44.33 -2.84
N SER A 127 -2.84 -43.46 -3.83
CA SER A 127 -3.39 -43.64 -5.18
C SER A 127 -2.51 -44.50 -6.09
N ALA A 128 -1.19 -44.55 -5.87
CA ALA A 128 -0.26 -45.22 -6.78
C ALA A 128 -0.60 -46.71 -7.04
N PRO A 129 -0.92 -47.53 -6.01
CA PRO A 129 -1.28 -48.94 -6.23
C PRO A 129 -2.61 -49.10 -6.99
N GLY A 130 -3.61 -48.29 -6.66
CA GLY A 130 -4.95 -48.39 -7.25
C GLY A 130 -5.05 -47.84 -8.68
N THR A 131 -4.10 -47.00 -9.10
CA THR A 131 -4.05 -46.40 -10.45
C THR A 131 -3.11 -47.13 -11.40
N GLY A 132 -2.44 -48.20 -10.96
CA GLY A 132 -1.46 -48.93 -11.77
C GLY A 132 -0.14 -48.18 -11.97
N ASN A 133 0.07 -47.05 -11.27
CA ASN A 133 1.26 -46.22 -11.40
C ASN A 133 2.48 -46.76 -10.62
N GLY A 134 2.33 -47.83 -9.85
CA GLY A 134 3.42 -48.48 -9.13
C GLY A 134 3.10 -48.75 -7.66
N SER A 135 4.13 -49.00 -6.86
CA SER A 135 3.99 -49.27 -5.43
C SER A 135 3.69 -47.99 -4.63
N GLY A 136 3.18 -48.12 -3.40
CA GLY A 136 3.00 -46.98 -2.50
C GLY A 136 4.28 -46.14 -2.31
N PRO A 137 5.46 -46.76 -2.05
CA PRO A 137 6.74 -46.05 -1.99
C PRO A 137 7.09 -45.25 -3.24
N TYR A 138 6.77 -45.77 -4.43
CA TYR A 138 6.93 -45.03 -5.69
C TYR A 138 6.02 -43.79 -5.72
N GLY A 139 4.75 -43.94 -5.33
CA GLY A 139 3.81 -42.82 -5.20
C GLY A 139 4.27 -41.75 -4.22
N LEU A 140 4.91 -42.14 -3.12
CA LEU A 140 5.51 -41.20 -2.16
C LEU A 140 6.71 -40.45 -2.75
N ALA A 141 7.59 -41.13 -3.50
CA ALA A 141 8.72 -40.51 -4.17
C ALA A 141 8.26 -39.47 -5.23
N VAL A 142 7.30 -39.85 -6.07
CA VAL A 142 6.66 -38.93 -7.04
C VAL A 142 5.97 -37.77 -6.32
N GLY A 143 5.22 -38.07 -5.25
CA GLY A 143 4.56 -37.08 -4.42
C GLY A 143 5.53 -36.09 -3.78
N ALA A 144 6.73 -36.52 -3.41
CA ALA A 144 7.78 -35.64 -2.88
C ALA A 144 8.26 -34.62 -3.93
N VAL A 145 8.50 -35.09 -5.16
CA VAL A 145 8.91 -34.24 -6.28
C VAL A 145 7.80 -33.25 -6.63
N LEU A 146 6.54 -33.71 -6.68
CA LEU A 146 5.38 -32.86 -6.93
C LEU A 146 5.19 -31.83 -5.80
N ALA A 147 5.31 -32.23 -4.54
CA ALA A 147 5.22 -31.32 -3.40
C ALA A 147 6.29 -30.22 -3.47
N ALA A 148 7.52 -30.58 -3.84
CA ALA A 148 8.61 -29.62 -3.95
C ALA A 148 8.40 -28.63 -5.12
N THR A 149 8.03 -29.14 -6.30
CA THR A 149 7.86 -28.34 -7.52
C THR A 149 6.56 -27.54 -7.57
N THR A 150 5.47 -28.04 -6.99
CA THR A 150 4.14 -27.41 -7.05
C THR A 150 3.74 -26.71 -5.76
N VAL A 151 4.31 -27.03 -4.61
CA VAL A 151 3.96 -26.36 -3.34
C VAL A 151 5.12 -25.53 -2.81
N LEU A 152 6.30 -26.14 -2.63
CA LEU A 152 7.43 -25.48 -1.99
C LEU A 152 7.97 -24.31 -2.83
N VAL A 153 8.37 -24.55 -4.08
CA VAL A 153 8.95 -23.51 -4.93
C VAL A 153 7.97 -22.37 -5.21
N PRO A 154 6.73 -22.61 -5.70
CA PRO A 154 5.77 -21.54 -5.95
C PRO A 154 5.36 -20.82 -4.65
N GLY A 155 5.27 -21.56 -3.54
CA GLY A 155 4.98 -21.02 -2.21
C GLY A 155 6.07 -20.08 -1.70
N LEU A 156 7.35 -20.44 -1.85
CA LEU A 156 8.48 -19.57 -1.49
C LEU A 156 8.54 -18.33 -2.38
N VAL A 157 8.33 -18.48 -3.69
CA VAL A 157 8.23 -17.35 -4.62
C VAL A 157 7.07 -16.44 -4.23
N GLY A 158 5.89 -16.99 -3.93
CA GLY A 158 4.72 -16.23 -3.48
C GLY A 158 4.96 -15.50 -2.16
N ALA A 159 5.63 -16.15 -1.21
CA ALA A 159 6.05 -15.56 0.05
C ALA A 159 6.99 -14.35 -0.18
N ALA A 160 8.00 -14.51 -1.03
CA ALA A 160 8.96 -13.46 -1.37
C ALA A 160 8.29 -12.29 -2.08
N SER A 161 7.47 -12.55 -3.11
CA SER A 161 6.72 -11.51 -3.83
C SER A 161 5.77 -10.75 -2.88
N GLY A 162 5.06 -11.46 -2.01
CA GLY A 162 4.18 -10.85 -1.02
C GLY A 162 4.91 -10.01 0.03
N GLN A 163 6.17 -10.32 0.32
CA GLN A 163 7.02 -9.53 1.20
C GLN A 163 7.58 -8.30 0.48
N GLN A 164 8.02 -8.45 -0.77
CA GLN A 164 8.48 -7.35 -1.62
C GLN A 164 7.37 -6.31 -1.85
N ASP A 165 6.15 -6.74 -2.16
CA ASP A 165 4.99 -5.84 -2.32
C ASP A 165 4.75 -5.01 -1.06
N ARG A 166 4.80 -5.64 0.11
CA ARG A 166 4.64 -4.97 1.42
C ARG A 166 5.76 -3.99 1.72
N LEU A 167 7.00 -4.36 1.42
CA LEU A 167 8.15 -3.48 1.58
C LEU A 167 8.05 -2.26 0.66
N LEU A 168 7.73 -2.46 -0.61
CA LEU A 168 7.55 -1.39 -1.59
C LEU A 168 6.42 -0.45 -1.20
N GLN A 169 5.32 -1.00 -0.69
CA GLN A 169 4.22 -0.18 -0.19
C GLN A 169 4.65 0.66 1.03
N ALA A 170 5.33 0.06 2.01
CA ALA A 170 5.84 0.77 3.17
C ALA A 170 6.87 1.85 2.78
N LEU A 171 7.72 1.59 1.78
CA LEU A 171 8.67 2.58 1.26
C LEU A 171 7.93 3.75 0.60
N ARG A 172 6.90 3.48 -0.23
CA ARG A 172 6.09 4.54 -0.86
C ARG A 172 5.35 5.40 0.16
N GLU A 173 4.80 4.78 1.19
CA GLU A 173 4.12 5.49 2.28
C GLU A 173 5.12 6.39 3.04
N ARG A 174 6.33 5.89 3.33
CA ARG A 174 7.40 6.68 3.96
C ARG A 174 7.90 7.82 3.08
N THR A 175 8.08 7.61 1.77
CA THR A 175 8.50 8.68 0.86
C THR A 175 7.44 9.77 0.75
N ALA A 176 6.17 9.38 0.64
CA ALA A 176 5.06 10.34 0.60
C ALA A 176 4.98 11.16 1.90
N ALA A 177 5.13 10.51 3.07
CA ALA A 177 5.16 11.20 4.35
C ALA A 177 6.36 12.17 4.48
N ALA A 178 7.53 11.77 3.98
CA ALA A 178 8.73 12.61 4.01
C ALA A 178 8.61 13.82 3.06
N GLU A 179 8.00 13.66 1.89
CA GLU A 179 7.72 14.76 0.97
C GLU A 179 6.75 15.78 1.59
N GLU A 180 5.71 15.32 2.26
CA GLU A 180 4.75 16.21 2.93
C GLU A 180 5.38 16.95 4.10
N ALA A 181 6.17 16.27 4.93
CA ALA A 181 6.91 16.91 6.03
C ALA A 181 7.88 17.99 5.52
N ARG A 182 8.57 17.75 4.41
CA ARG A 182 9.45 18.77 3.78
C ARG A 182 8.68 19.99 3.31
N ARG A 183 7.52 19.79 2.65
CA ARG A 183 6.68 20.91 2.19
C ARG A 183 6.20 21.77 3.36
N LEU A 184 5.79 21.14 4.46
CA LEU A 184 5.38 21.86 5.67
C LEU A 184 6.55 22.65 6.27
N ALA A 185 7.71 22.02 6.44
CA ALA A 185 8.91 22.68 6.96
C ALA A 185 9.37 23.86 6.08
N ASP A 186 9.36 23.71 4.75
CA ASP A 186 9.69 24.78 3.82
C ASP A 186 8.70 25.95 3.91
N SER A 187 7.40 25.64 4.07
CA SER A 187 6.37 26.67 4.23
C SER A 187 6.51 27.44 5.54
N GLU A 188 6.83 26.75 6.63
CA GLU A 188 7.07 27.33 7.94
C GLU A 188 8.33 28.20 7.95
N SER A 189 9.43 27.70 7.37
CA SER A 189 10.67 28.46 7.22
C SER A 189 10.46 29.76 6.44
N ARG A 190 9.71 29.71 5.33
CA ARG A 190 9.37 30.91 4.54
C ARG A 190 8.53 31.92 5.32
N MET A 191 7.61 31.45 6.16
CA MET A 191 6.78 32.33 7.00
C MET A 191 7.60 32.97 8.14
N HIS A 192 8.45 32.20 8.79
CA HIS A 192 9.40 32.73 9.79
C HIS A 192 10.33 33.77 9.17
N GLU A 193 10.90 33.49 7.99
CA GLU A 193 11.80 34.41 7.31
C GLU A 193 11.11 35.72 6.92
N ARG A 194 9.90 35.64 6.35
CA ARG A 194 9.09 36.83 6.02
C ARG A 194 8.77 37.66 7.27
N SER A 195 8.49 37.01 8.39
CA SER A 195 8.19 37.69 9.65
C SER A 195 9.42 38.37 10.23
N ARG A 196 10.58 37.70 10.17
CA ARG A 196 11.88 38.26 10.56
C ARG A 196 12.22 39.49 9.73
N ILE A 197 12.16 39.38 8.39
CA ILE A 197 12.43 40.51 7.49
C ILE A 197 11.50 41.68 7.79
N ALA A 198 10.20 41.42 8.01
CA ALA A 198 9.25 42.48 8.33
C ALA A 198 9.60 43.19 9.66
N ALA A 199 10.02 42.46 10.69
CA ALA A 199 10.44 43.02 11.96
C ALA A 199 11.75 43.84 11.83
N GLU A 200 12.77 43.30 11.18
CA GLU A 200 14.04 44.01 10.95
C GLU A 200 13.85 45.29 10.11
N MET A 201 12.98 45.23 9.10
CA MET A 201 12.61 46.41 8.31
C MET A 201 11.85 47.44 9.16
N HIS A 202 10.96 47.01 10.05
CA HIS A 202 10.25 47.91 10.96
C HIS A 202 11.22 48.64 11.90
N ASP A 203 12.18 47.92 12.49
CA ASP A 203 13.11 48.50 13.43
C ASP A 203 14.07 49.49 12.74
N LEU A 204 14.62 49.10 11.58
CA LEU A 204 15.57 49.94 10.85
C LEU A 204 14.91 51.18 10.23
N VAL A 205 13.78 51.00 9.55
CA VAL A 205 13.06 52.09 8.87
C VAL A 205 12.34 52.96 9.90
N GLY A 206 11.72 52.34 10.91
CA GLY A 206 11.02 53.03 11.99
C GLY A 206 11.94 53.92 12.81
N HIS A 207 13.13 53.45 13.17
CA HIS A 207 14.12 54.24 13.89
C HIS A 207 14.61 55.45 13.07
N ARG A 208 14.94 55.25 11.78
CA ARG A 208 15.42 56.33 10.91
C ARG A 208 14.36 57.40 10.66
N LEU A 209 13.13 57.01 10.36
CA LEU A 209 12.02 57.96 10.17
C LEU A 209 11.66 58.68 11.46
N SER A 210 11.78 58.02 12.62
CA SER A 210 11.57 58.68 13.92
C SER A 210 12.63 59.75 14.21
N LEU A 211 13.90 59.49 13.90
CA LEU A 211 14.97 60.49 14.00
C LEU A 211 14.76 61.66 13.03
N ILE A 212 14.36 61.39 11.78
CA ILE A 212 14.02 62.45 10.80
C ILE A 212 12.87 63.31 11.33
N SER A 213 11.81 62.70 11.88
CA SER A 213 10.70 63.45 12.48
C SER A 213 11.13 64.27 13.70
N LEU A 214 12.10 63.80 14.48
CA LEU A 214 12.65 64.51 15.63
C LEU A 214 13.47 65.73 15.18
N HIS A 215 14.38 65.55 14.22
CA HIS A 215 15.19 66.63 13.65
C HIS A 215 14.33 67.68 12.93
N ALA A 216 13.33 67.26 12.17
CA ALA A 216 12.39 68.18 11.53
C ALA A 216 11.58 68.99 12.55
N GLY A 217 11.19 68.38 13.68
CA GLY A 217 10.56 69.09 14.80
C GLY A 217 11.49 70.09 15.51
N GLY A 218 12.77 69.75 15.68
CA GLY A 218 13.77 70.68 16.20
C GLY A 218 14.02 71.87 15.26
N LEU A 219 14.10 71.61 13.96
CA LEU A 219 14.26 72.64 12.92
C LEU A 219 13.05 73.57 12.85
N GLU A 220 11.83 73.03 12.93
CA GLU A 220 10.58 73.81 13.01
C GLU A 220 10.59 74.78 14.21
N MET A 221 11.17 74.36 15.35
CA MET A 221 11.26 75.18 16.55
C MET A 221 12.36 76.24 16.48
N ALA A 222 13.51 75.93 15.86
CA ALA A 222 14.60 76.89 15.68
C ALA A 222 14.24 77.99 14.66
N LEU A 223 13.64 77.61 13.53
CA LEU A 223 13.26 78.53 12.44
C LEU A 223 12.11 79.46 12.80
N ARG A 224 11.38 79.20 13.89
CA ARG A 224 10.28 80.05 14.37
C ARG A 224 10.68 81.49 14.64
N GLN A 225 11.93 81.75 15.01
CA GLN A 225 12.42 83.10 15.31
C GLN A 225 13.42 83.61 14.28
N GLU A 226 14.23 82.73 13.67
CA GLU A 226 15.32 83.14 12.76
C GLU A 226 14.91 83.29 11.30
N ALA A 227 13.98 82.45 10.79
CA ALA A 227 13.59 82.46 9.39
C ALA A 227 12.16 81.90 9.20
N PRO A 228 11.11 82.70 9.50
CA PRO A 228 9.73 82.23 9.53
C PRO A 228 9.22 81.75 8.17
N SER A 229 9.81 82.17 7.05
CA SER A 229 9.49 81.69 5.70
C SER A 229 9.88 80.23 5.45
N LEU A 230 10.88 79.68 6.17
CA LEU A 230 11.36 78.30 6.01
C LEU A 230 10.71 77.33 7.02
N ARG A 231 9.94 77.85 7.98
CA ARG A 231 9.25 77.06 9.01
C ARG A 231 8.23 76.10 8.39
N ASP A 232 7.47 76.56 7.41
CA ASP A 232 6.41 75.77 6.77
C ASP A 232 6.98 74.56 6.01
N GLU A 233 8.20 74.68 5.47
CA GLU A 233 8.93 73.57 4.83
C GLU A 233 9.35 72.52 5.86
N ALA A 234 9.87 72.92 7.04
CA ALA A 234 10.20 72.00 8.12
C ALA A 234 8.96 71.29 8.69
N ALA A 235 7.83 72.00 8.80
CA ALA A 235 6.55 71.43 9.19
C ALA A 235 6.03 70.41 8.16
N LEU A 236 6.21 70.68 6.88
CA LEU A 236 5.87 69.76 5.79
C LEU A 236 6.71 68.49 5.85
N VAL A 237 8.04 68.58 6.03
CA VAL A 237 8.93 67.41 6.20
C VAL A 237 8.50 66.56 7.40
N ARG A 238 8.16 67.20 8.53
CA ARG A 238 7.69 66.49 9.73
C ARG A 238 6.36 65.76 9.50
N SER A 239 5.42 66.39 8.81
CA SER A 239 4.10 65.80 8.52
C SER A 239 4.21 64.61 7.55
N THR A 240 4.89 64.78 6.41
CA THR A 240 5.17 63.71 5.44
C THR A 240 5.95 62.54 6.05
N THR A 241 6.90 62.79 6.95
CA THR A 241 7.61 61.70 7.67
C THR A 241 6.66 60.89 8.57
N ARG A 242 5.69 61.56 9.22
CA ARG A 242 4.65 60.88 10.03
C ARG A 242 3.68 60.09 9.17
N ASP A 243 3.34 60.60 8.00
CA ASP A 243 2.46 59.93 7.06
C ASP A 243 3.11 58.68 6.47
N ALA A 244 4.38 58.78 6.05
CA ALA A 244 5.18 57.63 5.61
C ALA A 244 5.31 56.55 6.71
N MET A 245 5.49 56.94 7.97
CA MET A 245 5.52 56.00 9.10
C MET A 245 4.19 55.26 9.30
N ARG A 246 3.07 55.95 9.06
CA ARG A 246 1.73 55.38 9.15
C ARG A 246 1.46 54.42 7.99
N GLU A 247 1.78 54.81 6.76
CA GLU A 247 1.65 53.96 5.58
C GLU A 247 2.54 52.71 5.67
N LEU A 248 3.77 52.82 6.19
CA LEU A 248 4.66 51.67 6.41
C LEU A 248 4.06 50.66 7.42
N ARG A 249 3.45 51.17 8.50
CA ARG A 249 2.78 50.33 9.52
C ARG A 249 1.53 49.65 8.96
N GLU A 250 0.75 50.36 8.15
CA GLU A 250 -0.41 49.81 7.43
C GLU A 250 -0.01 48.74 6.41
N ALA A 251 1.00 49.00 5.58
CA ALA A 251 1.48 48.09 4.56
C ALA A 251 2.08 46.79 5.15
N LEU A 252 2.72 46.87 6.32
CA LEU A 252 3.25 45.71 7.06
C LEU A 252 2.18 44.99 7.90
N GLY A 253 0.92 45.42 7.85
CA GLY A 253 -0.22 44.73 8.45
C GLY A 253 -0.30 44.86 9.97
N VAL A 254 0.36 45.88 10.55
CA VAL A 254 0.36 46.16 11.99
C VAL A 254 -0.37 47.49 12.22
N LEU A 255 -1.64 47.38 12.64
CA LEU A 255 -2.55 48.42 13.16
C LEU A 255 -3.52 49.04 12.14
N GLY A 256 -4.82 48.80 12.38
CA GLY A 256 -5.92 49.57 11.79
C GLY A 256 -6.17 50.88 12.53
N PRO A 257 -7.02 51.77 11.98
CA PRO A 257 -7.09 53.17 12.35
C PRO A 257 -7.80 53.39 13.69
N LEU A 258 -7.04 53.39 14.79
CA LEU A 258 -7.32 54.11 16.06
C LEU A 258 -6.00 54.47 16.78
N GLY A 259 -4.86 54.47 16.09
CA GLY A 259 -3.59 54.95 16.61
C GLY A 259 -3.51 56.47 16.59
N ARG A 260 -4.35 57.16 17.37
CA ARG A 260 -3.96 58.46 17.94
C ARG A 260 -3.24 58.18 19.24
N ASP A 261 -1.98 57.77 19.13
CA ASP A 261 -1.06 57.84 20.26
C ASP A 261 -0.59 59.29 20.36
N THR A 262 -1.29 60.06 21.19
CA THR A 262 -0.66 61.11 21.97
C THR A 262 0.37 60.44 22.88
N GLY A 263 1.65 60.47 22.48
CA GLY A 263 2.79 60.24 23.34
C GLY A 263 3.02 58.77 23.76
N THR A 264 4.22 58.28 23.49
CA THR A 264 5.00 57.38 24.35
C THR A 264 4.32 56.79 25.59
N ASP A 265 3.46 55.78 25.41
CA ASP A 265 3.19 54.79 26.46
C ASP A 265 3.14 53.40 25.81
N ALA A 266 4.24 52.66 25.96
CA ALA A 266 4.16 51.22 26.03
C ALA A 266 3.07 50.89 27.06
N LEU A 267 2.16 49.95 26.78
CA LEU A 267 1.15 49.45 27.74
C LEU A 267 1.82 49.21 29.10
N THR A 268 1.75 50.21 29.98
CA THR A 268 2.44 50.20 31.25
C THR A 268 1.75 49.18 32.14
N ASP A 269 2.45 48.71 33.16
CA ASP A 269 1.86 47.84 34.17
C ASP A 269 0.64 48.49 34.85
N ALA A 270 0.39 49.79 34.64
CA ALA A 270 -0.75 50.55 35.13
C ALA A 270 -2.09 50.28 34.39
N THR A 271 -2.09 49.69 33.19
CA THR A 271 -3.33 49.56 32.38
C THR A 271 -4.18 48.34 32.72
N GLY A 272 -5.50 48.50 32.76
CA GLY A 272 -6.50 47.45 33.00
C GLY A 272 -7.23 47.51 34.33
N THR A 273 -7.12 48.64 35.04
CA THR A 273 -7.90 48.97 36.23
C THR A 273 -9.34 49.30 35.87
N ARG A 274 -10.22 49.40 36.86
CA ARG A 274 -11.60 49.86 36.66
C ARG A 274 -11.64 51.22 35.95
N ALA A 275 -10.78 52.15 36.35
CA ALA A 275 -10.72 53.50 35.77
C ALA A 275 -10.33 53.47 34.27
N ASP A 276 -9.41 52.58 33.88
CA ASP A 276 -9.02 52.44 32.46
C ASP A 276 -10.17 51.90 31.60
N ILE A 277 -10.93 50.94 32.13
CA ILE A 277 -12.09 50.38 31.42
C ILE A 277 -13.24 51.40 31.35
N GLU A 278 -13.44 52.19 32.39
CA GLU A 278 -14.38 53.33 32.40
C GLU A 278 -13.99 54.37 31.34
N ALA A 279 -12.69 54.67 31.20
CA ALA A 279 -12.18 55.57 30.17
C ALA A 279 -12.41 55.04 28.75
N LEU A 280 -12.16 53.75 28.49
CA LEU A 280 -12.45 53.13 27.18
C LEU A 280 -13.94 53.17 26.83
N ALA A 281 -14.82 52.93 27.81
CA ALA A 281 -16.26 53.01 27.62
C ALA A 281 -16.70 54.45 27.31
N GLU A 282 -16.13 55.44 28.00
CA GLU A 282 -16.41 56.85 27.77
C GLU A 282 -15.91 57.33 26.40
N GLU A 283 -14.72 56.91 25.99
CA GLU A 283 -14.20 57.19 24.65
C GLU A 283 -15.11 56.60 23.56
N SER A 284 -15.58 55.37 23.76
CA SER A 284 -16.51 54.71 22.83
C SER A 284 -17.88 55.40 22.78
N ARG A 285 -18.37 55.92 23.93
CA ARG A 285 -19.58 56.77 24.00
C ARG A 285 -19.41 58.04 23.19
N LYS A 286 -18.29 58.75 23.35
CA LYS A 286 -17.96 59.93 22.52
C LYS A 286 -17.84 59.58 21.03
N GLY A 287 -17.41 58.36 20.72
CA GLY A 287 -17.38 57.79 19.37
C GLY A 287 -18.74 57.35 18.81
N GLY A 288 -19.85 57.56 19.53
CA GLY A 288 -21.21 57.29 19.05
C GLY A 288 -21.74 55.88 19.31
N ILE A 289 -21.07 55.07 20.14
CA ILE A 289 -21.59 53.77 20.60
C ILE A 289 -22.17 53.94 22.01
N PRO A 290 -23.46 53.63 22.25
CA PRO A 290 -24.00 53.60 23.60
C PRO A 290 -23.41 52.41 24.37
N VAL A 291 -22.47 52.67 25.27
CA VAL A 291 -21.82 51.66 26.12
C VAL A 291 -22.33 51.75 27.56
N GLU A 292 -22.89 50.66 28.04
CA GLU A 292 -23.23 50.42 29.46
C GLU A 292 -22.14 49.55 30.08
N LEU A 293 -21.47 50.05 31.13
CA LEU A 293 -20.40 49.35 31.83
C LEU A 293 -20.88 48.93 33.23
N SER A 294 -20.76 47.64 33.54
CA SER A 294 -20.98 47.10 34.89
C SER A 294 -19.69 46.46 35.41
N TRP A 295 -19.22 46.92 36.56
CA TRP A 295 -18.07 46.35 37.26
C TRP A 295 -18.50 45.75 38.59
N GLN A 296 -18.17 44.48 38.84
CA GLN A 296 -18.48 43.76 40.08
C GLN A 296 -17.19 43.17 40.67
N GLY A 297 -17.01 43.34 41.99
CA GLY A 297 -15.81 42.89 42.70
C GLY A 297 -14.75 43.99 42.89
N GLU A 298 -13.63 43.61 43.49
CA GLU A 298 -12.48 44.51 43.74
C GLU A 298 -11.78 44.93 42.44
N ASP A 299 -11.00 46.01 42.49
CA ASP A 299 -10.18 46.42 41.35
C ASP A 299 -9.03 45.41 41.09
N LEU A 300 -8.42 45.50 39.91
CA LEU A 300 -7.33 44.65 39.47
C LEU A 300 -5.95 45.21 39.82
N ASP A 301 -5.85 46.29 40.59
CA ASP A 301 -4.58 46.91 40.99
C ASP A 301 -3.63 45.94 41.67
N ALA A 302 -4.18 45.08 42.53
CA ALA A 302 -3.43 44.04 43.26
C ALA A 302 -3.09 42.80 42.40
N ARG A 303 -3.57 42.74 41.14
CA ARG A 303 -3.36 41.61 40.22
C ARG A 303 -2.17 41.85 39.30
N SER A 304 -1.66 40.76 38.75
CA SER A 304 -0.52 40.82 37.83
C SER A 304 -0.80 41.72 36.63
N ALA A 305 0.22 42.47 36.19
CA ALA A 305 0.14 43.32 35.00
C ALA A 305 -0.27 42.55 33.73
N ARG A 306 0.01 41.24 33.67
CA ARG A 306 -0.42 40.38 32.56
C ARG A 306 -1.94 40.23 32.49
N VAL A 307 -2.60 39.99 33.62
CA VAL A 307 -4.07 39.88 33.71
C VAL A 307 -4.71 41.23 33.39
N ARG A 308 -4.22 42.31 34.00
CA ARG A 308 -4.74 43.68 33.77
C ARG A 308 -4.66 44.08 32.29
N ARG A 309 -3.50 43.87 31.65
CA ARG A 309 -3.33 44.12 30.20
C ARG A 309 -4.24 43.27 29.33
N ALA A 310 -4.48 42.00 29.72
CA ALA A 310 -5.40 41.13 28.98
C ALA A 310 -6.83 41.65 29.06
N VAL A 311 -7.28 42.10 30.25
CA VAL A 311 -8.61 42.69 30.46
C VAL A 311 -8.79 43.94 29.62
N HIS A 312 -7.86 44.90 29.74
CA HIS A 312 -7.86 46.12 28.93
C HIS A 312 -7.96 45.84 27.44
N ARG A 313 -7.16 44.87 26.96
CA ARG A 313 -7.09 44.56 25.53
C ARG A 313 -8.32 43.85 25.01
N VAL A 314 -8.91 42.93 25.79
CA VAL A 314 -10.18 42.27 25.42
C VAL A 314 -11.27 43.32 25.25
N VAL A 315 -11.41 44.25 26.20
CA VAL A 315 -12.42 45.31 26.12
C VAL A 315 -12.15 46.24 24.94
N ARG A 316 -10.92 46.75 24.79
CA ARG A 316 -10.55 47.68 23.70
C ARG A 316 -10.79 47.06 22.31
N GLU A 317 -10.32 45.85 22.08
CA GLU A 317 -10.47 45.17 20.79
C GLU A 317 -11.94 44.85 20.51
N SER A 318 -12.72 44.48 21.54
CA SER A 318 -14.16 44.24 21.40
C SER A 318 -14.92 45.51 21.02
N LEU A 319 -14.65 46.65 21.69
CA LEU A 319 -15.25 47.95 21.37
C LEU A 319 -14.83 48.43 19.97
N THR A 320 -13.57 48.19 19.58
CA THR A 320 -13.08 48.47 18.23
C THR A 320 -13.83 47.65 17.17
N ASN A 321 -14.10 46.36 17.46
CA ASN A 321 -14.90 45.52 16.58
C ASN A 321 -16.35 46.03 16.47
N VAL A 322 -16.96 46.51 17.55
CA VAL A 322 -18.29 47.12 17.48
C VAL A 322 -18.28 48.38 16.61
N HIS A 323 -17.29 49.27 16.77
CA HIS A 323 -17.14 50.46 15.91
C HIS A 323 -17.07 50.11 14.42
N ARG A 324 -16.42 48.99 14.10
CA ARG A 324 -16.24 48.55 12.71
C ARG A 324 -17.45 47.81 12.14
N TYR A 325 -18.08 46.93 12.92
CA TYR A 325 -19.04 45.94 12.42
C TYR A 325 -20.48 46.18 12.88
N ALA A 326 -20.69 46.99 13.92
CA ALA A 326 -22.01 47.26 14.48
C ALA A 326 -22.14 48.73 14.97
N PRO A 327 -21.91 49.73 14.08
CA PRO A 327 -22.00 51.13 14.47
C PRO A 327 -23.41 51.45 14.99
N GLY A 328 -23.48 52.18 16.11
CA GLY A 328 -24.74 52.56 16.76
C GLY A 328 -25.45 51.45 17.55
N ALA A 329 -24.93 50.22 17.55
CA ALA A 329 -25.47 49.16 18.41
C ALA A 329 -25.21 49.46 19.88
N ARG A 330 -26.22 49.21 20.74
CA ARG A 330 -26.01 49.26 22.20
C ARG A 330 -25.04 48.17 22.62
N VAL A 331 -24.08 48.51 23.47
CA VAL A 331 -23.05 47.59 23.99
C VAL A 331 -23.14 47.53 25.50
N THR A 332 -23.07 46.33 26.04
CA THR A 332 -22.88 46.07 27.47
C THR A 332 -21.48 45.50 27.66
N VAL A 333 -20.71 46.10 28.56
CA VAL A 333 -19.41 45.60 29.03
C VAL A 333 -19.59 45.22 30.50
N ALA A 334 -19.42 43.94 30.81
CA ALA A 334 -19.45 43.44 32.18
C ALA A 334 -18.07 42.89 32.56
N VAL A 335 -17.52 43.38 33.66
CA VAL A 335 -16.29 42.84 34.28
C VAL A 335 -16.63 42.39 35.68
N THR A 336 -16.42 41.10 35.96
CA THR A 336 -16.66 40.49 37.27
C THR A 336 -15.36 39.90 37.79
N HIS A 337 -14.85 40.43 38.89
CA HIS A 337 -13.69 39.91 39.58
C HIS A 337 -14.15 39.16 40.84
N THR A 338 -13.96 37.85 40.82
CA THR A 338 -14.02 37.00 42.01
C THR A 338 -12.59 36.79 42.50
N GLY A 339 -12.37 36.53 43.79
CA GLY A 339 -11.02 36.39 44.36
C GLY A 339 -10.09 35.42 43.60
N GLU A 340 -10.67 34.48 42.84
CA GLU A 340 -9.95 33.48 42.04
C GLU A 340 -9.97 33.74 40.51
N ARG A 341 -10.91 34.54 39.98
CA ARG A 341 -11.12 34.68 38.52
C ARG A 341 -11.58 36.07 38.10
N VAL A 342 -11.21 36.46 36.89
CA VAL A 342 -11.71 37.67 36.21
C VAL A 342 -12.51 37.26 34.99
N GLU A 343 -13.79 37.59 34.98
CA GLU A 343 -14.71 37.33 33.88
C GLU A 343 -15.05 38.62 33.15
N ILE A 344 -14.96 38.60 31.82
CA ILE A 344 -15.25 39.74 30.95
C ILE A 344 -16.29 39.29 29.95
N GLN A 345 -17.37 40.04 29.84
CA GLN A 345 -18.38 39.85 28.79
C GLN A 345 -18.61 41.19 28.08
N VAL A 346 -18.37 41.21 26.78
CA VAL A 346 -18.73 42.33 25.90
C VAL A 346 -19.80 41.84 24.94
N ARG A 347 -20.97 42.46 24.96
CA ARG A 347 -22.11 42.10 24.11
C ARG A 347 -22.65 43.33 23.42
N ASN A 348 -22.81 43.29 22.11
CA ASN A 348 -23.53 44.31 21.36
C ASN A 348 -24.87 43.77 20.83
N GLY A 349 -25.88 44.62 20.76
CA GLY A 349 -27.15 44.34 20.09
C GLY A 349 -27.04 44.40 18.57
N ALA A 350 -28.16 44.16 17.89
CA ALA A 350 -28.25 44.37 16.44
C ALA A 350 -28.05 45.86 16.08
N PRO A 351 -27.39 46.18 14.96
CA PRO A 351 -27.26 47.57 14.49
C PRO A 351 -28.65 48.19 14.23
N PRO A 352 -28.90 49.46 14.63
CA PRO A 352 -30.20 50.10 14.51
C PRO A 352 -30.62 50.44 13.07
N ALA A 353 -29.71 50.36 12.10
CA ALA A 353 -30.01 50.38 10.68
C ALA A 353 -29.39 49.13 10.03
N PRO A 354 -30.09 48.44 9.12
CA PRO A 354 -29.47 47.38 8.36
C PRO A 354 -28.36 48.00 7.50
N ALA A 355 -27.10 47.75 7.87
CA ALA A 355 -26.04 47.78 6.87
C ALA A 355 -26.52 46.83 5.76
N ALA A 356 -26.64 47.34 4.53
CA ALA A 356 -27.14 46.60 3.38
C ALA A 356 -26.60 45.17 3.42
N ALA A 357 -27.51 44.21 3.55
CA ALA A 357 -27.16 42.81 3.65
C ALA A 357 -26.34 42.43 2.42
N THR A 358 -25.03 42.23 2.59
CA THR A 358 -24.28 41.30 1.75
C THR A 358 -24.70 39.88 2.16
N THR A 359 -25.94 39.54 1.85
CA THR A 359 -26.37 38.15 1.66
C THR A 359 -26.16 37.83 0.19
N GLY A 360 -25.00 37.25 -0.12
CA GLY A 360 -24.84 36.45 -1.32
C GLY A 360 -24.87 34.97 -0.93
N PRO A 361 -25.79 34.15 -1.46
CA PRO A 361 -25.67 32.70 -1.37
C PRO A 361 -24.66 32.19 -2.42
N GLY A 362 -23.65 31.45 -1.99
CA GLY A 362 -22.85 30.57 -2.86
C GLY A 362 -21.46 31.05 -3.31
N ALA A 363 -20.49 30.19 -3.03
CA ALA A 363 -19.28 29.85 -3.81
C ALA A 363 -18.24 30.92 -4.20
N GLY A 364 -16.97 30.56 -3.98
CA GLY A 364 -15.91 30.76 -4.97
C GLY A 364 -14.95 31.93 -4.77
N ALA A 365 -13.67 31.58 -4.66
CA ALA A 365 -12.44 32.33 -4.88
C ALA A 365 -12.49 33.77 -5.41
N GLY A 366 -11.62 34.62 -4.82
CA GLY A 366 -10.88 35.64 -5.57
C GLY A 366 -11.12 37.10 -5.17
N SER A 367 -10.13 37.66 -4.48
CA SER A 367 -9.64 39.05 -4.55
C SER A 367 -10.63 40.23 -4.62
N GLY A 368 -10.57 41.10 -3.61
CA GLY A 368 -10.57 42.55 -3.85
C GLY A 368 -11.42 43.40 -2.91
N SER A 369 -10.73 44.22 -2.11
CA SER A 369 -11.18 45.44 -1.42
C SER A 369 -11.91 45.31 -0.06
N GLY A 370 -11.24 45.77 1.00
CA GLY A 370 -11.87 46.44 2.15
C GLY A 370 -12.20 45.65 3.43
N ALA A 371 -12.06 44.32 3.48
CA ALA A 371 -12.43 43.55 4.67
C ALA A 371 -11.22 43.27 5.59
N GLY A 372 -11.31 43.71 6.85
CA GLY A 372 -10.24 43.59 7.86
C GLY A 372 -9.70 42.16 8.02
N SER A 373 -8.42 42.07 8.41
CA SER A 373 -7.56 40.87 8.38
C SER A 373 -8.06 39.61 9.10
N GLY A 374 -9.23 39.61 9.75
CA GLY A 374 -9.78 38.44 10.47
C GLY A 374 -8.91 37.95 11.65
N ARG A 375 -7.81 38.63 11.97
CA ARG A 375 -6.79 38.20 12.96
C ARG A 375 -7.08 38.65 14.40
N GLY A 376 -8.02 39.58 14.62
CA GLY A 376 -8.31 40.14 15.95
C GLY A 376 -8.77 39.09 16.97
N LEU A 377 -9.78 38.28 16.60
CA LEU A 377 -10.33 37.24 17.48
C LEU A 377 -9.35 36.06 17.70
N PRO A 378 -8.66 35.51 16.67
CA PRO A 378 -7.62 34.51 16.88
C PRO A 378 -6.51 34.98 17.84
N GLY A 379 -6.04 36.23 17.69
CA GLY A 379 -5.00 36.77 18.56
C GLY A 379 -5.45 37.00 20.01
N LEU A 380 -6.72 37.37 20.23
CA LEU A 380 -7.28 37.44 21.59
C LEU A 380 -7.37 36.04 22.23
N ARG A 381 -7.82 35.03 21.47
CA ARG A 381 -7.93 33.64 21.95
C ARG A 381 -6.57 33.09 22.39
N GLU A 382 -5.54 33.26 21.59
CA GLU A 382 -4.18 32.81 21.90
C GLU A 382 -3.64 33.46 23.18
N ARG A 383 -3.80 34.78 23.34
CA ARG A 383 -3.36 35.50 24.54
C ARG A 383 -4.11 35.11 25.80
N VAL A 384 -5.42 34.85 25.69
CA VAL A 384 -6.21 34.34 26.81
C VAL A 384 -5.76 32.93 27.21
N ALA A 385 -5.47 32.08 26.22
CA ALA A 385 -4.97 30.72 26.46
C ALA A 385 -3.58 30.72 27.16
N LEU A 386 -2.70 31.66 26.80
CA LEU A 386 -1.39 31.83 27.47
C LEU A 386 -1.49 32.20 28.96
N LEU A 387 -2.63 32.73 29.40
CA LEU A 387 -2.92 33.02 30.81
C LEU A 387 -3.72 31.90 31.47
N GLY A 388 -3.91 30.75 30.82
CA GLY A 388 -4.75 29.65 31.31
C GLY A 388 -6.24 29.99 31.32
N GLY A 389 -6.67 31.01 30.56
CA GLY A 389 -8.06 31.41 30.46
C GLY A 389 -8.83 30.71 29.34
N THR A 390 -10.14 30.94 29.31
CA THR A 390 -11.04 30.49 28.24
C THR A 390 -11.62 31.68 27.49
N PHE A 391 -11.78 31.51 26.17
CA PHE A 391 -12.27 32.55 25.26
C PHE A 391 -13.39 32.00 24.38
N GLU A 392 -14.52 32.67 24.38
CA GLU A 392 -15.67 32.36 23.54
C GLU A 392 -16.12 33.63 22.80
N ALA A 393 -16.41 33.49 21.50
CA ALA A 393 -16.93 34.59 20.70
C ALA A 393 -17.91 34.07 19.67
N GLY A 394 -19.06 34.73 19.51
CA GLY A 394 -20.11 34.27 18.60
C GLY A 394 -21.25 35.26 18.42
N ARG A 395 -22.10 34.98 17.42
CA ARG A 395 -23.35 35.72 17.21
C ARG A 395 -24.35 35.38 18.31
N THR A 396 -25.09 36.36 18.79
CA THR A 396 -26.17 36.15 19.76
C THR A 396 -27.50 35.90 19.05
N PRO A 397 -28.46 35.21 19.68
CA PRO A 397 -29.79 34.97 19.12
C PRO A 397 -30.53 36.25 18.72
N ASP A 398 -30.26 37.36 19.41
CA ASP A 398 -30.88 38.66 19.16
C ASP A 398 -30.24 39.46 18.02
N GLY A 399 -29.41 38.81 17.17
CA GLY A 399 -28.77 39.42 16.02
C GLY A 399 -27.52 40.25 16.34
N GLY A 400 -27.00 40.14 17.56
CA GLY A 400 -25.79 40.81 18.03
C GLY A 400 -24.54 39.92 17.99
N PHE A 401 -23.49 40.35 18.70
CA PHE A 401 -22.27 39.56 18.88
C PHE A 401 -21.83 39.63 20.35
N SER A 402 -21.24 38.55 20.85
CA SER A 402 -20.72 38.46 22.21
C SER A 402 -19.31 37.92 22.22
N VAL A 403 -18.46 38.52 23.04
CA VAL A 403 -17.14 38.05 23.44
C VAL A 403 -17.18 37.79 24.94
N ALA A 404 -16.89 36.56 25.35
CA ALA A 404 -16.82 36.16 26.75
C ALA A 404 -15.43 35.57 27.05
N VAL A 405 -14.80 36.06 28.10
CA VAL A 405 -13.46 35.67 28.52
C VAL A 405 -13.47 35.36 30.01
N ARG A 406 -12.84 34.25 30.41
CA ARG A 406 -12.60 33.90 31.82
C ARG A 406 -11.11 33.71 32.03
N LEU A 407 -10.51 34.49 32.93
CA LEU A 407 -9.10 34.45 33.28
C LEU A 407 -8.94 34.03 34.75
N PRO A 408 -7.93 33.20 35.10
CA PRO A 408 -7.54 33.06 36.50
C PRO A 408 -6.99 34.40 37.02
N ALA A 409 -7.34 34.79 38.25
CA ALA A 409 -6.87 36.04 38.86
C ALA A 409 -5.34 36.01 39.08
N ASP A 410 -4.81 34.82 39.37
CA ASP A 410 -3.39 34.55 39.56
C ASP A 410 -2.96 33.42 38.60
N PRO A 411 -2.57 33.73 37.35
CA PRO A 411 -2.16 32.72 36.38
C PRO A 411 -0.85 32.05 36.83
N PRO A 412 -0.69 30.73 36.62
CA PRO A 412 0.55 30.03 36.96
C PRO A 412 1.73 30.67 36.21
N ALA A 413 2.86 30.83 36.91
CA ALA A 413 4.06 31.40 36.34
C ALA A 413 4.62 30.49 35.23
N GLY A 414 4.19 30.71 33.99
CA GLY A 414 4.71 30.05 32.79
C GLY A 414 4.56 28.52 32.81
N GLY A 415 3.34 28.03 32.56
CA GLY A 415 3.13 26.62 32.25
C GLY A 415 3.06 26.40 30.74
N GLU A 416 4.02 25.67 30.19
CA GLU A 416 3.77 24.85 28.99
C GLU A 416 2.45 24.08 29.18
N PRO A 417 1.59 23.96 28.15
CA PRO A 417 0.36 23.19 28.27
C PRO A 417 0.69 21.72 28.59
N ALA A 418 0.36 21.33 29.82
CA ALA A 418 0.37 19.95 30.29
C ALA A 418 -0.84 19.21 29.69
N ASP A 419 -0.69 18.74 28.45
CA ASP A 419 -1.32 17.52 27.93
C ASP A 419 -0.79 17.22 26.51
N ALA A 420 0.47 16.79 26.45
CA ALA A 420 1.00 16.06 25.32
C ALA A 420 1.96 15.00 25.86
N ALA A 421 1.50 13.75 25.90
CA ALA A 421 2.31 12.60 26.28
C ALA A 421 3.63 12.56 25.46
N PRO A 422 4.78 12.22 26.07
CA PRO A 422 6.04 12.19 25.37
C PRO A 422 6.06 11.02 24.37
N TYR A 423 5.99 11.34 23.08
CA TYR A 423 6.42 10.40 22.04
C TYR A 423 7.95 10.42 22.02
N ALA A 424 8.55 9.35 22.50
CA ALA A 424 10.00 9.14 22.47
C ALA A 424 10.51 9.26 21.02
N ALA A 425 11.36 10.26 20.78
CA ALA A 425 12.16 10.36 19.57
C ALA A 425 13.38 9.44 19.74
N GLU A 426 13.38 8.30 19.05
CA GLU A 426 14.62 7.58 18.77
C GLU A 426 15.49 8.40 17.79
N PRO A 427 16.82 8.38 17.95
CA PRO A 427 17.72 9.18 17.14
C PRO A 427 17.84 8.65 15.71
N ALA A 428 17.64 9.53 14.73
CA ALA A 428 17.96 9.27 13.33
C ALA A 428 19.49 9.21 13.13
N PRO A 429 20.05 8.20 12.45
CA PRO A 429 21.44 8.24 12.03
C PRO A 429 21.59 9.06 10.74
N GLY A 430 22.45 10.09 10.82
CA GLY A 430 23.32 10.50 9.73
C GLY A 430 22.72 11.33 8.60
N ALA A 431 22.47 12.62 8.85
CA ALA A 431 22.49 13.62 7.80
C ALA A 431 23.95 13.86 7.36
N ALA A 432 24.42 13.10 6.36
CA ALA A 432 25.60 13.48 5.62
C ALA A 432 25.20 14.54 4.58
N ALA A 433 25.76 15.73 4.74
CA ALA A 433 25.66 16.86 3.83
C ALA A 433 26.00 16.45 2.39
N TYR A 434 25.14 16.81 1.44
CA TYR A 434 25.54 17.01 0.05
C TYR A 434 25.33 18.48 -0.27
N GLY A 435 26.44 19.21 -0.27
CA GLY A 435 26.52 20.56 -0.77
C GLY A 435 26.26 20.58 -2.28
N ALA A 436 25.62 21.66 -2.72
CA ALA A 436 25.63 22.10 -4.09
C ALA A 436 27.09 22.36 -4.52
N ALA A 437 27.53 21.68 -5.57
CA ALA A 437 28.70 22.05 -6.33
C ALA A 437 28.46 21.67 -7.80
N ASP A 438 28.58 22.66 -8.66
CA ASP A 438 28.70 22.53 -10.11
C ASP A 438 29.74 21.47 -10.51
N GLY A 439 29.46 20.74 -11.58
CA GLY A 439 30.43 19.85 -12.21
C GLY A 439 29.79 18.62 -12.83
N THR A 440 29.83 18.57 -14.16
CA THR A 440 29.59 17.40 -15.03
C THR A 440 29.90 16.04 -14.37
N ALA A 441 28.87 15.22 -14.13
CA ALA A 441 29.02 13.85 -13.64
C ALA A 441 28.41 12.83 -14.63
N PRO A 442 29.14 11.77 -15.01
CA PRO A 442 28.66 10.77 -15.98
C PRO A 442 27.69 9.76 -15.33
N ASP A 443 26.60 9.50 -16.06
CA ASP A 443 25.75 8.30 -16.15
C ASP A 443 25.71 7.25 -15.00
N ARG A 444 25.57 7.67 -13.74
CA ARG A 444 25.29 6.75 -12.59
C ARG A 444 23.90 6.08 -12.65
N GLY A 445 23.03 6.52 -13.55
CA GLY A 445 21.67 6.00 -13.72
C GLY A 445 21.58 4.70 -14.53
N LEU A 446 22.58 4.41 -15.37
CA LEU A 446 22.57 3.25 -16.26
C LEU A 446 23.16 2.01 -15.56
N LEU A 447 24.26 2.18 -14.81
CA LEU A 447 24.89 1.10 -14.03
C LEU A 447 23.96 0.52 -12.94
N SER A 448 23.18 1.35 -12.26
CA SER A 448 22.21 0.89 -11.24
C SER A 448 20.97 0.22 -11.82
N ARG A 449 20.62 0.49 -13.09
CA ARG A 449 19.59 -0.23 -13.85
C ARG A 449 20.13 -1.56 -14.36
N VAL A 450 21.35 -1.57 -14.89
CA VAL A 450 22.04 -2.78 -15.36
C VAL A 450 22.32 -3.73 -14.19
N GLN A 451 22.75 -3.25 -13.03
CA GLN A 451 22.94 -4.08 -11.82
C GLN A 451 21.64 -4.69 -11.31
N ARG A 452 20.52 -3.96 -11.35
CA ARG A 452 19.20 -4.53 -10.98
C ARG A 452 18.71 -5.54 -12.00
N GLY A 453 18.97 -5.29 -13.29
CA GLY A 453 18.70 -6.25 -14.37
C GLY A 453 19.52 -7.53 -14.22
N LEU A 454 20.81 -7.41 -13.91
CA LEU A 454 21.72 -8.52 -13.64
C LEU A 454 21.34 -9.29 -12.38
N ALA A 455 21.02 -8.62 -11.28
CA ALA A 455 20.59 -9.28 -10.05
C ALA A 455 19.29 -10.07 -10.25
N GLY A 456 18.33 -9.51 -11.00
CA GLY A 456 17.09 -10.18 -11.39
C GLY A 456 17.33 -11.36 -12.35
N ALA A 457 18.24 -11.21 -13.31
CA ALA A 457 18.63 -12.28 -14.23
C ALA A 457 19.32 -13.43 -13.48
N VAL A 458 20.24 -13.13 -12.56
CA VAL A 458 20.95 -14.11 -11.74
C VAL A 458 20.00 -14.87 -10.82
N THR A 459 19.05 -14.18 -10.17
CA THR A 459 18.02 -14.87 -9.36
C THR A 459 17.08 -15.71 -10.22
N GLY A 460 16.71 -15.25 -11.42
CA GLY A 460 15.93 -16.02 -12.38
C GLY A 460 16.66 -17.28 -12.85
N VAL A 461 17.95 -17.17 -13.18
CA VAL A 461 18.80 -18.29 -13.61
C VAL A 461 19.04 -19.28 -12.47
N LEU A 462 19.34 -18.81 -11.25
CA LEU A 462 19.43 -19.69 -10.07
C LEU A 462 18.10 -20.40 -9.77
N GLY A 463 16.98 -19.70 -9.93
CA GLY A 463 15.65 -20.29 -9.76
C GLY A 463 15.37 -21.40 -10.79
N LEU A 464 15.66 -21.14 -12.07
CA LEU A 464 15.53 -22.12 -13.15
C LEU A 464 16.49 -23.30 -12.98
N ALA A 465 17.74 -23.04 -12.60
CA ALA A 465 18.72 -24.09 -12.31
C ALA A 465 18.29 -24.94 -11.11
N GLY A 466 17.76 -24.33 -10.04
CA GLY A 466 17.22 -25.04 -8.89
C GLY A 466 16.03 -25.93 -9.26
N VAL A 467 15.11 -25.44 -10.09
CA VAL A 467 14.00 -26.24 -10.63
C VAL A 467 14.52 -27.37 -11.51
N GLY A 468 15.50 -27.11 -12.38
CA GLY A 468 16.13 -28.11 -13.24
C GLY A 468 16.84 -29.22 -12.46
N VAL A 469 17.61 -28.86 -11.41
CA VAL A 469 18.26 -29.83 -10.51
C VAL A 469 17.23 -30.65 -9.74
N MET A 470 16.14 -30.03 -9.29
CA MET A 470 15.07 -30.73 -8.58
C MET A 470 14.26 -31.66 -9.49
N MET A 471 14.04 -31.25 -10.74
CA MET A 471 13.39 -32.09 -11.77
C MET A 471 14.30 -33.25 -12.18
N LEU A 472 15.60 -33.02 -12.34
CA LEU A 472 16.61 -34.05 -12.58
C LEU A 472 16.65 -35.05 -11.41
N PHE A 473 16.67 -34.57 -10.18
CA PHE A 473 16.61 -35.41 -8.99
C PHE A 473 15.30 -36.20 -8.92
N GLY A 474 14.18 -35.60 -9.34
CA GLY A 474 12.90 -36.27 -9.45
C GLY A 474 12.89 -37.37 -10.51
N LEU A 475 13.49 -37.13 -11.67
CA LEU A 475 13.68 -38.16 -12.71
C LEU A 475 14.57 -39.31 -12.20
N VAL A 476 15.63 -39.00 -11.46
CA VAL A 476 16.50 -40.01 -10.84
C VAL A 476 15.76 -40.81 -9.76
N LEU A 477 14.93 -40.16 -8.94
CA LEU A 477 14.11 -40.85 -7.95
C LEU A 477 13.05 -41.74 -8.61
N VAL A 478 12.42 -41.27 -9.68
CA VAL A 478 11.43 -42.03 -10.46
C VAL A 478 12.10 -43.24 -11.13
N ASP A 479 13.27 -43.06 -11.73
CA ASP A 479 14.07 -44.13 -12.32
C ASP A 479 14.49 -45.18 -11.27
N ARG A 480 14.92 -44.73 -10.09
CA ARG A 480 15.32 -45.62 -8.97
C ARG A 480 14.16 -46.29 -8.25
N ALA A 481 12.98 -45.67 -8.27
CA ALA A 481 11.78 -46.15 -7.58
C ALA A 481 10.82 -46.89 -8.52
N GLN A 482 11.05 -46.85 -9.84
CA GLN A 482 10.49 -47.85 -10.72
C GLN A 482 10.81 -49.19 -10.06
N PRO A 483 9.79 -50.01 -9.72
CA PRO A 483 10.06 -51.38 -9.36
C PRO A 483 10.77 -51.96 -10.58
N GLY A 484 12.09 -52.06 -10.49
CA GLY A 484 12.77 -53.09 -11.23
C GLY A 484 11.96 -54.34 -10.90
N PRO A 485 11.44 -55.07 -11.89
CA PRO A 485 11.21 -56.47 -11.61
C PRO A 485 12.54 -57.00 -11.03
N ASP A 486 12.52 -58.08 -10.29
CA ASP A 486 13.71 -58.93 -10.16
C ASP A 486 14.07 -59.49 -11.56
N TYR A 487 14.34 -58.59 -12.52
CA TYR A 487 14.70 -58.84 -13.89
C TYR A 487 16.21 -58.97 -13.88
N SER A 488 16.67 -60.11 -13.36
CA SER A 488 17.82 -60.71 -14.02
C SER A 488 17.44 -60.79 -15.50
N PRO A 489 18.13 -60.13 -16.44
CA PRO A 489 17.81 -60.27 -17.85
C PRO A 489 17.79 -61.78 -18.12
N PRO A 490 16.64 -62.36 -18.45
CA PRO A 490 16.54 -63.80 -18.57
C PRO A 490 17.52 -64.16 -19.66
N GLY A 491 18.52 -64.96 -19.30
CA GLY A 491 19.54 -65.39 -20.25
C GLY A 491 18.80 -65.91 -21.48
N LYS A 492 19.19 -65.46 -22.68
CA LYS A 492 18.58 -65.84 -23.97
C LYS A 492 18.07 -67.28 -23.89
N PRO A 493 16.78 -67.57 -24.16
CA PRO A 493 16.22 -68.89 -23.92
C PRO A 493 17.11 -70.00 -24.50
N ARG A 494 17.41 -71.00 -23.69
CA ARG A 494 18.25 -72.14 -24.06
C ARG A 494 17.41 -73.41 -24.00
N LEU A 495 17.77 -74.36 -24.86
CA LEU A 495 17.18 -75.70 -24.81
C LEU A 495 17.34 -76.27 -23.40
N GLY A 496 16.29 -76.91 -22.89
CA GLY A 496 16.24 -77.45 -21.53
C GLY A 496 15.56 -76.55 -20.48
N MET A 497 15.23 -75.30 -20.79
CA MET A 497 14.48 -74.42 -19.87
C MET A 497 13.00 -74.86 -19.72
N SER A 498 12.39 -74.56 -18.56
CA SER A 498 10.96 -74.83 -18.34
C SER A 498 10.05 -73.87 -19.12
N ARG A 499 8.77 -74.22 -19.31
CA ARG A 499 7.80 -73.34 -20.00
C ARG A 499 7.65 -72.00 -19.29
N GLU A 500 7.61 -72.02 -17.97
CA GLU A 500 7.51 -70.83 -17.14
C GLU A 500 8.75 -69.92 -17.33
N GLN A 501 9.96 -70.49 -17.25
CA GLN A 501 11.20 -69.75 -17.47
C GLN A 501 11.28 -69.10 -18.86
N VAL A 502 10.82 -69.79 -19.90
CA VAL A 502 10.79 -69.25 -21.26
C VAL A 502 9.71 -68.18 -21.38
N THR A 503 8.53 -68.40 -20.83
CA THR A 503 7.42 -67.44 -20.87
C THR A 503 7.76 -66.14 -20.14
N ASP A 504 8.46 -66.23 -19.01
CA ASP A 504 8.99 -65.07 -18.30
C ASP A 504 10.09 -64.37 -19.11
N ALA A 505 10.85 -65.13 -19.91
CA ALA A 505 11.95 -64.60 -20.69
C ALA A 505 11.54 -63.83 -21.95
N VAL A 506 10.51 -64.32 -22.64
CA VAL A 506 10.13 -63.80 -23.96
C VAL A 506 8.68 -63.34 -24.06
N GLY A 507 7.90 -63.51 -22.99
CA GLY A 507 6.47 -63.21 -22.97
C GLY A 507 5.61 -64.44 -23.28
N ARG A 508 4.30 -64.27 -23.07
CA ARG A 508 3.28 -65.29 -23.37
C ARG A 508 3.02 -65.40 -24.87
N ASP A 509 2.40 -66.51 -25.23
CA ASP A 509 1.93 -66.77 -26.58
C ASP A 509 0.92 -65.68 -27.01
N ASP A 510 1.17 -65.08 -28.17
CA ASP A 510 0.41 -63.96 -28.72
C ASP A 510 -0.39 -64.43 -29.93
N GLU A 511 -1.71 -64.28 -29.87
CA GLU A 511 -2.64 -64.76 -30.91
C GLU A 511 -2.39 -64.09 -32.28
N PRO A 512 -2.20 -62.76 -32.39
CA PRO A 512 -1.79 -62.11 -33.64
C PRO A 512 -0.49 -62.68 -34.22
N THR A 513 0.52 -62.93 -33.39
CA THR A 513 1.81 -63.47 -33.82
C THR A 513 1.67 -64.91 -34.31
N ARG A 514 0.88 -65.74 -33.61
CA ARG A 514 0.56 -67.12 -34.03
C ARG A 514 -0.22 -67.14 -35.35
N ALA A 515 -1.18 -66.23 -35.52
CA ALA A 515 -1.93 -66.09 -36.76
C ALA A 515 -1.01 -65.70 -37.94
N ALA A 516 -0.09 -64.75 -37.72
CA ALA A 516 0.89 -64.35 -38.73
C ALA A 516 1.89 -65.48 -39.06
N ALA A 517 2.27 -66.30 -38.09
CA ALA A 517 3.16 -67.43 -38.29
C ALA A 517 2.55 -68.53 -39.19
N THR A 518 1.23 -68.68 -39.14
CA THR A 518 0.52 -69.77 -39.84
C THR A 518 0.84 -69.79 -41.34
N GLY A 519 1.23 -70.96 -41.85
CA GLY A 519 1.62 -71.16 -43.25
C GLY A 519 3.07 -70.79 -43.60
N HIS A 520 3.79 -70.11 -42.71
CA HIS A 520 5.19 -69.70 -42.89
C HIS A 520 6.14 -70.40 -41.91
N GLU A 521 5.63 -71.32 -41.10
CA GLU A 521 6.39 -71.94 -40.03
C GLU A 521 7.34 -73.05 -40.54
N PRO A 522 8.56 -73.15 -39.98
CA PRO A 522 9.41 -74.32 -40.16
C PRO A 522 8.73 -75.61 -39.69
N ARG A 523 9.14 -76.75 -40.24
CA ARG A 523 8.58 -78.06 -39.84
C ARG A 523 8.67 -78.25 -38.33
N ARG A 524 7.53 -78.51 -37.70
CA ARG A 524 7.43 -78.73 -36.26
C ARG A 524 8.16 -80.03 -35.87
N PRO A 525 8.97 -80.04 -34.80
CA PRO A 525 9.60 -81.27 -34.30
C PRO A 525 8.52 -82.30 -33.93
N ALA A 526 8.67 -83.54 -34.40
CA ALA A 526 7.69 -84.62 -34.17
C ALA A 526 7.47 -84.95 -32.67
N SER A 527 8.40 -84.52 -31.82
CA SER A 527 8.40 -84.76 -30.38
C SER A 527 7.97 -83.55 -29.55
N ALA A 528 7.46 -82.48 -30.19
CA ALA A 528 6.97 -81.29 -29.53
C ALA A 528 5.46 -81.40 -29.23
N THR A 529 5.08 -81.28 -27.96
CA THR A 529 3.68 -81.32 -27.51
C THR A 529 2.96 -79.99 -27.77
N ASP A 530 3.64 -78.85 -27.63
CA ASP A 530 3.08 -77.52 -27.84
C ASP A 530 4.15 -76.51 -28.27
N CYS A 531 3.77 -75.39 -28.88
CA CYS A 531 4.67 -74.31 -29.24
C CYS A 531 4.02 -72.94 -28.98
N VAL A 532 4.83 -71.97 -28.53
CA VAL A 532 4.39 -70.59 -28.28
C VAL A 532 5.09 -69.59 -29.20
N HIS A 533 4.37 -68.53 -29.53
CA HIS A 533 4.73 -67.44 -30.43
C HIS A 533 4.61 -66.11 -29.68
N PRO A 534 5.62 -65.74 -28.89
CA PRO A 534 5.61 -64.46 -28.20
C PRO A 534 5.68 -63.29 -29.18
N TRP A 535 5.11 -62.16 -28.77
CA TRP A 535 5.19 -60.91 -29.53
C TRP A 535 6.65 -60.46 -29.72
N THR A 536 7.00 -60.08 -30.94
CA THR A 536 8.29 -59.48 -31.29
C THR A 536 8.08 -58.15 -32.02
N ASP A 537 8.65 -57.06 -31.51
CA ASP A 537 8.61 -55.74 -32.19
C ASP A 537 9.74 -55.57 -33.24
N ASP A 538 10.36 -56.69 -33.63
CA ASP A 538 11.55 -56.65 -34.46
C ASP A 538 11.18 -56.69 -35.95
N ARG A 539 10.78 -55.52 -36.44
CA ARG A 539 10.54 -55.27 -37.86
C ARG A 539 11.88 -55.16 -38.58
N THR A 540 12.10 -56.07 -39.52
CA THR A 540 13.22 -55.89 -40.46
C THR A 540 12.88 -54.74 -41.41
N GLY A 541 13.86 -53.90 -41.75
CA GLY A 541 13.67 -52.73 -42.62
C GLY A 541 13.11 -53.03 -44.03
N SER A 542 12.90 -54.30 -44.36
CA SER A 542 12.36 -54.80 -45.64
C SER A 542 10.85 -55.11 -45.60
N GLY A 543 10.11 -54.69 -44.58
CA GLY A 543 8.67 -54.96 -44.48
C GLY A 543 8.33 -56.41 -44.12
N ARG A 544 9.28 -57.13 -43.50
CA ARG A 544 9.08 -58.48 -42.96
C ARG A 544 9.15 -58.46 -41.42
N LEU A 545 8.25 -59.18 -40.78
CA LEU A 545 8.20 -59.40 -39.34
C LEU A 545 9.05 -60.63 -38.99
N ARG A 546 9.98 -60.49 -38.03
CA ARG A 546 10.77 -61.62 -37.52
C ARG A 546 10.05 -62.29 -36.36
N ILE A 547 9.60 -63.52 -36.56
CA ILE A 547 8.90 -64.31 -35.55
C ILE A 547 9.85 -65.38 -34.99
N VAL A 548 9.76 -65.63 -33.69
CA VAL A 548 10.47 -66.72 -33.02
C VAL A 548 9.45 -67.66 -32.40
N ARG A 549 9.51 -68.94 -32.73
CA ARG A 549 8.67 -70.00 -32.16
C ARG A 549 9.47 -70.83 -31.17
N TYR A 550 8.92 -71.04 -29.99
CA TYR A 550 9.50 -71.86 -28.92
C TYR A 550 8.67 -73.11 -28.74
N CYS A 551 9.24 -74.29 -28.99
CA CYS A 551 8.52 -75.55 -28.92
C CYS A 551 8.95 -76.39 -27.73
N PHE A 552 7.98 -76.95 -27.03
CA PHE A 552 8.13 -77.69 -25.78
C PHE A 552 7.79 -79.16 -25.97
N ARG A 553 8.47 -80.01 -25.21
CA ARG A 553 8.03 -81.37 -24.92
C ARG A 553 7.65 -81.42 -23.45
N SER A 554 6.36 -81.60 -23.19
CA SER A 554 5.76 -81.38 -21.87
C SER A 554 6.09 -79.97 -21.36
N ASP A 555 7.02 -79.83 -20.44
CA ASP A 555 7.41 -78.55 -19.85
C ASP A 555 8.81 -78.09 -20.27
N THR A 556 9.55 -78.86 -21.07
CA THR A 556 10.95 -78.55 -21.41
C THR A 556 11.09 -78.01 -22.82
N LEU A 557 11.80 -76.90 -22.99
CA LEU A 557 12.08 -76.30 -24.30
C LEU A 557 13.02 -77.20 -25.12
N ILE A 558 12.56 -77.67 -26.28
CA ILE A 558 13.31 -78.59 -27.14
C ILE A 558 13.70 -78.00 -28.49
N ALA A 559 13.07 -76.92 -28.94
CA ALA A 559 13.43 -76.23 -30.18
C ALA A 559 13.13 -74.72 -30.12
N ILE A 560 13.97 -73.95 -30.83
CA ILE A 560 13.82 -72.50 -31.01
C ILE A 560 13.96 -72.22 -32.49
N ASP A 561 12.85 -71.90 -33.15
CA ASP A 561 12.80 -71.64 -34.58
C ASP A 561 12.71 -70.13 -34.83
N ARG A 562 13.55 -69.59 -35.71
CA ARG A 562 13.52 -68.18 -36.11
C ARG A 562 13.22 -68.08 -37.59
N PHE A 563 12.17 -67.36 -37.95
CA PHE A 563 11.74 -67.19 -39.32
C PHE A 563 11.12 -65.81 -39.54
N THR A 564 10.90 -65.43 -40.80
CA THR A 564 10.38 -64.10 -41.15
C THR A 564 9.12 -64.24 -41.99
N VAL A 565 8.10 -63.43 -41.68
CA VAL A 565 6.80 -63.40 -42.38
C VAL A 565 6.61 -62.03 -43.04
N PRO A 566 6.08 -61.93 -44.27
CA PRO A 566 5.75 -60.64 -44.88
C PRO A 566 4.57 -59.95 -44.16
N LEU A 567 4.67 -58.62 -43.93
CA LEU A 567 3.62 -57.83 -43.24
C LEU A 567 2.42 -57.46 -44.12
N ALA A 568 2.51 -57.70 -45.43
CA ALA A 568 1.44 -57.51 -46.39
C ALA A 568 1.26 -58.80 -47.22
N PRO A 569 0.03 -59.20 -47.57
CA PRO A 569 -0.17 -60.26 -48.56
C PRO A 569 0.46 -59.78 -49.87
N GLU A 570 1.48 -60.49 -50.35
CA GLU A 570 1.99 -60.25 -51.71
C GLU A 570 0.82 -60.43 -52.70
N PRO A 571 0.58 -59.48 -53.62
CA PRO A 571 -0.48 -59.64 -54.59
C PRO A 571 -0.20 -60.92 -55.39
N HIS A 572 -1.21 -61.80 -55.45
CA HIS A 572 -1.23 -62.96 -56.33
C HIS A 572 -0.71 -62.57 -57.72
N ARG A 573 0.46 -63.09 -58.12
CA ARG A 573 0.83 -63.15 -59.54
C ARG A 573 -0.06 -64.19 -60.22
N GLY A 574 -1.27 -63.77 -60.54
CA GLY A 574 -2.14 -64.43 -61.51
C GLY A 574 -1.96 -63.82 -62.89
N GLY A 575 -1.81 -64.68 -63.90
CA GLY A 575 -1.67 -64.40 -65.34
C GLY A 575 -0.55 -65.30 -65.91
N GLY A 576 -0.76 -66.31 -66.76
CA GLY A 576 -1.66 -66.38 -67.92
C GLY A 576 -1.19 -65.35 -68.96
N THR A 577 -0.74 -65.64 -70.20
CA THR A 577 -0.85 -66.79 -71.14
C THR A 577 0.08 -66.54 -72.35
N HIS A 578 0.33 -67.56 -73.19
CA HIS A 578 0.98 -67.60 -74.53
C HIS A 578 2.52 -67.55 -74.54
N ASP A 579 3.27 -68.42 -75.23
CA ASP A 579 3.01 -69.26 -76.42
C ASP A 579 2.98 -70.79 -76.17
#